data_AF-A0A174MS72-F1
#
_entry.id   AF-A0A174MS72-F1
#
_cell.length_a   1.000
_cell.length_b   1.000
_cell.length_c   1.000
_cell.angle_alpha   90.00
_cell.angle_beta   90.00
_cell.angle_gamma   90.00
#
_symmetry.space_group_name_H-M   'P 1'
#
loop_
_entity.id
_entity.type
_entity.pdbx_description
1 polymer ?
#
loop_
_entity_poly.entity_id
_entity_poly.type
_entity_poly.pdbx_seq_one_letter_code
_entity_poly.pdbx_strand_id
1 'polypeptide(L)'
;MSSCSVLVQGGMSGIASTTYPSTDEAMLGAEAAYAGMEAELQNYLDTYESTHSYDEYHFDLDEIGHDPYVLISILTAYHQGEWTLDEVQVTLDMLFEKQYILTERVVVETRHDSEGDPYSWYICYVTLENTDLSHLPVYIMGEDQLSMYAVYMATLGNRPDLFPQSQYPNASQKEDYLDYDVPPEALEDEQFAAMLEEAEKYLGYPYVWGGSSPSTSFDCSGYVSWVLNHSGWDVGRLGAQGLCNICTPVTAANAKPGDLVFFKGTYDTPGVSHCGIYVGNGMMIHCGSPISYANLNTSYWQEHLYCYGRLP
;
A
#
# COMPACT_ATOMS: atom_id res chain seq x y z
N MET A 1 -22.30 14.34 -15.25
CA MET A 1 -21.11 15.22 -15.31
C MET A 1 -20.36 14.98 -14.02
N SER A 2 -19.19 14.37 -13.97
CA SER A 2 -18.28 13.81 -14.98
C SER A 2 -17.73 12.50 -14.42
N SER A 3 -17.63 11.47 -15.26
CA SER A 3 -16.96 10.21 -14.92
C SER A 3 -15.54 10.30 -15.49
N CYS A 4 -14.52 10.26 -14.63
CA CYS A 4 -13.13 10.14 -15.04
C CYS A 4 -12.89 8.72 -15.54
N SER A 5 -13.26 8.50 -16.79
CA SER A 5 -12.73 7.42 -17.60
C SER A 5 -11.32 7.85 -18.01
N VAL A 6 -10.29 7.35 -17.34
CA VAL A 6 -8.94 7.32 -17.92
C VAL A 6 -8.93 6.21 -18.97
N LEU A 7 -9.69 6.43 -20.04
CA LEU A 7 -9.51 5.72 -21.29
C LEU A 7 -8.21 6.26 -21.90
N VAL A 8 -7.15 5.47 -21.76
CA VAL A 8 -5.93 5.58 -22.56
C VAL A 8 -6.33 5.25 -24.02
N GLN A 9 -6.88 6.23 -24.72
CA GLN A 9 -7.08 6.18 -26.17
C GLN A 9 -6.52 7.46 -26.79
N GLY A 10 -5.31 7.34 -27.34
CA GLY A 10 -4.67 8.39 -28.13
C GLY A 10 -3.15 8.32 -28.06
N GLY A 11 -2.55 7.55 -28.97
CA GLY A 11 -1.12 7.16 -29.02
C GLY A 11 -0.08 8.27 -29.23
N MET A 12 -0.20 9.43 -28.59
CA MET A 12 0.88 10.41 -28.46
C MET A 12 0.79 11.31 -27.22
N SER A 13 -0.15 11.07 -26.30
CA SER A 13 -0.39 11.93 -25.13
C SER A 13 -0.37 11.21 -23.76
N GLY A 14 -0.24 9.88 -23.71
CA GLY A 14 -0.29 9.11 -22.45
C GLY A 14 1.03 9.06 -21.66
N ILE A 15 2.17 9.34 -22.29
CA ILE A 15 3.47 9.32 -21.60
C ILE A 15 3.64 10.57 -20.71
N ALA A 16 3.13 11.72 -21.16
CA ALA A 16 3.25 12.98 -20.42
C ALA A 16 2.47 12.98 -19.09
N SER A 17 1.35 12.25 -19.01
CA SER A 17 0.54 12.16 -17.78
C SER A 17 1.04 11.10 -16.78
N THR A 18 1.97 10.24 -17.19
CA THR A 18 2.50 9.15 -16.37
C THR A 18 3.98 9.35 -16.00
N THR A 19 4.59 10.43 -16.47
CA THR A 19 5.99 10.78 -16.19
C THR A 19 6.05 11.78 -15.04
N TYR A 20 7.03 11.64 -14.13
CA TYR A 20 7.25 12.67 -13.13
C TYR A 20 7.54 14.02 -13.82
N PRO A 21 6.77 15.08 -13.53
CA PRO A 21 6.92 16.36 -14.19
C PRO A 21 8.10 17.18 -13.64
N SER A 22 8.51 16.91 -12.40
CA SER A 22 9.60 17.62 -11.71
C SER A 22 10.98 17.19 -12.20
N THR A 23 11.96 18.09 -12.04
CA THR A 23 13.35 17.83 -12.42
C THR A 23 14.03 16.80 -11.51
N ASP A 24 15.05 16.11 -12.02
CA ASP A 24 15.86 15.18 -11.22
C ASP A 24 16.50 15.85 -10.00
N GLU A 25 16.89 17.13 -10.12
CA GLU A 25 17.43 17.92 -9.01
C GLU A 25 16.41 18.10 -7.89
N ALA A 26 15.15 18.42 -8.24
CA ALA A 26 14.08 18.54 -7.26
C ALA A 26 13.75 17.17 -6.62
N MET A 27 13.64 16.11 -7.41
CA MET A 27 13.29 14.78 -6.93
C MET A 27 14.38 14.17 -6.03
N LEU A 28 15.64 14.18 -6.49
CA LEU A 28 16.77 13.69 -5.68
C LEU A 28 17.02 14.58 -4.46
N GLY A 29 16.74 15.89 -4.57
CA GLY A 29 16.81 16.82 -3.44
C GLY A 29 15.78 16.53 -2.36
N ALA A 30 14.54 16.25 -2.74
CA ALA A 30 13.47 15.88 -1.80
C ALA A 30 13.76 14.55 -1.11
N GLU A 31 14.22 13.55 -1.87
CA GLU A 31 14.70 12.28 -1.32
C GLU A 31 15.82 12.49 -0.29
N ALA A 32 16.85 13.26 -0.65
CA ALA A 32 17.97 13.52 0.25
C ALA A 32 17.55 14.30 1.51
N ALA A 33 16.58 15.22 1.38
CA ALA A 33 16.03 15.94 2.51
C ALA A 33 15.27 15.01 3.46
N TYR A 34 14.43 14.11 2.93
CA TYR A 34 13.67 13.16 3.73
C TYR A 34 14.57 12.15 4.43
N ALA A 35 15.51 11.55 3.71
CA ALA A 35 16.55 10.68 4.28
C ALA A 35 17.42 11.41 5.32
N GLY A 36 17.60 12.73 5.17
CA GLY A 36 18.26 13.57 6.16
C GLY A 36 17.49 13.65 7.48
N MET A 37 16.17 13.86 7.42
CA MET A 37 15.31 13.85 8.61
C MET A 37 15.31 12.48 9.31
N GLU A 38 15.30 11.39 8.55
CA GLU A 38 15.43 10.02 9.07
C GLU A 38 16.77 9.81 9.78
N ALA A 39 17.87 10.29 9.19
CA ALA A 39 19.20 10.21 9.79
C ALA A 39 19.30 11.04 11.09
N GLU A 40 18.65 12.21 11.14
CA GLU A 40 18.57 13.02 12.35
C GLU A 40 17.78 12.31 13.47
N LEU A 41 16.63 11.71 13.14
CA LEU A 41 15.84 10.92 14.08
C LEU A 41 16.63 9.70 14.59
N GLN A 42 17.29 8.96 13.70
CA GLN A 42 18.13 7.82 14.09
C GLN A 42 19.25 8.27 15.03
N ASN A 43 19.97 9.35 14.69
CA ASN A 43 21.04 9.87 15.53
C ASN A 43 20.52 10.36 16.90
N TYR A 44 19.34 10.96 16.95
CA TYR A 44 18.69 11.33 18.20
C TYR A 44 18.43 10.11 19.09
N LEU A 45 17.91 9.01 18.52
CA LEU A 45 17.67 7.76 19.24
C LEU A 45 18.97 7.08 19.68
N ASP A 46 19.98 7.04 18.82
CA ASP A 46 21.30 6.45 19.11
C ASP A 46 22.02 7.18 20.25
N THR A 47 21.74 8.49 20.42
CA THR A 47 22.35 9.34 21.45
C THR A 47 21.43 9.61 22.64
N TYR A 48 20.26 8.96 22.70
CA TYR A 48 19.20 9.28 23.64
C TYR A 48 19.64 9.16 25.11
N GLU A 49 20.30 8.06 25.49
CA GLU A 49 20.79 7.85 26.86
C GLU A 49 21.86 8.87 27.31
N SER A 50 22.56 9.49 26.35
CA SER A 50 23.60 10.49 26.64
C SER A 50 23.06 11.91 26.78
N THR A 51 21.85 12.14 26.27
CA THR A 51 21.18 13.45 26.24
C THR A 51 20.08 13.57 27.30
N HIS A 52 19.67 12.44 27.89
CA HIS A 52 18.68 12.35 28.95
C HIS A 52 19.32 11.81 30.24
N SER A 53 18.64 12.01 31.37
CA SER A 53 19.16 11.65 32.70
C SER A 53 18.14 10.87 33.50
N TYR A 54 17.79 9.69 33.01
CA TYR A 54 17.00 8.69 33.73
C TYR A 54 17.90 7.59 34.30
N ASP A 55 17.41 6.88 35.31
CA ASP A 55 18.18 5.81 35.96
C ASP A 55 18.16 4.50 35.14
N GLU A 56 17.12 4.29 34.33
CA GLU A 56 16.89 3.10 33.52
C GLU A 56 16.12 3.45 32.23
N TYR A 57 16.48 2.80 31.12
CA TYR A 57 15.88 3.01 29.80
C TYR A 57 15.35 1.71 29.20
N HIS A 58 14.21 1.80 28.51
CA HIS A 58 13.62 0.72 27.71
C HIS A 58 13.20 1.27 26.36
N PHE A 59 13.60 0.59 25.29
CA PHE A 59 13.36 1.00 23.90
C PHE A 59 12.49 -0.02 23.17
N ASP A 60 11.49 0.47 22.47
CA ASP A 60 10.63 -0.27 21.54
C ASP A 60 10.56 0.52 20.24
N LEU A 61 11.48 0.27 19.31
CA LEU A 61 11.74 1.14 18.16
C LEU A 61 11.48 0.39 16.86
N ASP A 62 10.52 0.89 16.07
CA ASP A 62 10.34 0.44 14.69
C ASP A 62 11.52 0.86 13.79
N GLU A 63 11.67 0.18 12.66
CA GLU A 63 12.71 0.51 11.66
C GLU A 63 12.46 1.90 11.07
N ILE A 64 13.54 2.66 10.85
CA ILE A 64 13.51 3.95 10.15
C ILE A 64 13.94 3.74 8.70
N GLY A 65 13.23 4.37 7.78
CA GLY A 65 13.42 4.25 6.34
C GLY A 65 12.12 4.39 5.56
N HIS A 66 12.27 4.70 4.29
CA HIS A 66 11.18 4.81 3.33
C HIS A 66 11.62 4.31 1.94
N ASP A 67 10.62 4.19 1.04
CA ASP A 67 10.85 3.94 -0.38
C ASP A 67 10.86 5.28 -1.14
N PRO A 68 11.94 5.62 -1.85
CA PRO A 68 12.05 6.87 -2.59
C PRO A 68 10.98 7.04 -3.68
N TYR A 69 10.55 5.96 -4.34
CA TYR A 69 9.50 6.04 -5.34
C TYR A 69 8.13 6.32 -4.73
N VAL A 70 7.87 5.78 -3.52
CA VAL A 70 6.66 6.10 -2.77
C VAL A 70 6.66 7.59 -2.42
N LEU A 71 7.77 8.11 -1.89
CA LEU A 71 7.91 9.52 -1.55
C LEU A 71 7.66 10.43 -2.77
N ILE A 72 8.39 10.23 -3.88
CA ILE A 72 8.26 11.09 -5.06
C ILE A 72 6.88 10.98 -5.71
N SER A 73 6.27 9.79 -5.70
CA SER A 73 4.90 9.61 -6.18
C SER A 73 3.90 10.34 -5.29
N ILE A 74 4.10 10.34 -3.97
CA ILE A 74 3.28 11.11 -3.03
C ILE A 74 3.38 12.59 -3.34
N LEU A 75 4.59 13.14 -3.40
CA LEU A 75 4.81 14.58 -3.62
C LEU A 75 4.18 15.02 -4.96
N THR A 76 4.41 14.25 -6.02
CA THR A 76 3.89 14.57 -7.35
C THR A 76 2.37 14.48 -7.41
N ALA A 77 1.77 13.45 -6.79
CA ALA A 77 0.32 13.32 -6.72
C ALA A 77 -0.32 14.41 -5.85
N TYR A 78 0.28 14.72 -4.70
CA TYR A 78 -0.20 15.72 -3.76
C TYR A 78 -0.21 17.12 -4.37
N HIS A 79 0.88 17.51 -5.03
CA HIS A 79 1.04 18.83 -5.65
C HIS A 79 0.42 18.94 -7.05
N GLN A 80 -0.06 17.81 -7.61
CA GLN A 80 -0.76 17.75 -8.89
C GLN A 80 0.01 18.38 -10.08
N GLY A 81 1.34 18.22 -10.12
CA GLY A 81 2.16 18.83 -11.17
C GLY A 81 3.63 18.88 -10.83
N GLU A 82 4.36 19.72 -11.57
CA GLU A 82 5.75 20.05 -11.31
C GLU A 82 5.88 20.79 -9.97
N TRP A 83 6.94 20.47 -9.23
CA TRP A 83 7.25 21.06 -7.94
C TRP A 83 8.77 21.21 -7.77
N THR A 84 9.17 22.16 -6.94
CA THR A 84 10.55 22.39 -6.51
C THR A 84 10.76 21.94 -5.07
N LEU A 85 12.01 21.74 -4.65
CA LEU A 85 12.33 21.35 -3.27
C LEU A 85 11.76 22.33 -2.24
N ASP A 86 11.89 23.64 -2.49
CA ASP A 86 11.38 24.68 -1.60
C ASP A 86 9.85 24.62 -1.42
N GLU A 87 9.11 24.25 -2.47
CA GLU A 87 7.65 24.14 -2.44
C GLU A 87 7.17 22.91 -1.66
N VAL A 88 7.94 21.83 -1.68
CA VAL A 88 7.54 20.57 -1.04
C VAL A 88 8.03 20.42 0.39
N GLN A 89 8.88 21.32 0.92
CA GLN A 89 9.44 21.19 2.26
C GLN A 89 8.37 20.99 3.34
N VAL A 90 7.29 21.79 3.30
CA VAL A 90 6.16 21.66 4.24
C VAL A 90 5.45 20.30 4.11
N THR A 91 5.41 19.74 2.90
CA THR A 91 4.85 18.41 2.65
C THR A 91 5.77 17.32 3.19
N LEU A 92 7.10 17.46 3.04
CA LEU A 92 8.07 16.52 3.62
C LEU A 92 7.93 16.47 5.15
N ASP A 93 7.89 17.62 5.81
CA ASP A 93 7.73 17.71 7.27
C ASP A 93 6.41 17.03 7.71
N MET A 94 5.31 17.32 7.02
CA MET A 94 3.99 16.74 7.29
C MET A 94 3.94 15.23 7.08
N LEU A 95 4.64 14.70 6.06
CA LEU A 95 4.76 13.26 5.85
C LEU A 95 5.60 12.61 6.95
N PHE A 96 6.72 13.23 7.34
CA PHE A 96 7.60 12.73 8.39
C PHE A 96 6.90 12.64 9.75
N GLU A 97 6.15 13.67 10.13
CA GLU A 97 5.33 13.66 11.37
C GLU A 97 4.22 12.62 11.37
N LYS A 98 3.73 12.23 10.19
CA LYS A 98 2.72 11.17 10.04
C LYS A 98 3.31 9.77 9.98
N GLN A 99 4.53 9.65 9.45
CA GLN A 99 5.24 8.38 9.37
C GLN A 99 5.78 7.98 10.74
N TYR A 100 6.42 8.91 11.47
CA TYR A 100 7.11 8.60 12.72
C TYR A 100 6.45 9.25 13.94
N ILE A 101 6.00 8.41 14.88
CA ILE A 101 5.47 8.87 16.17
C ILE A 101 6.41 8.40 17.28
N LEU A 102 7.14 9.35 17.87
CA LEU A 102 7.99 9.11 19.02
C LEU A 102 7.25 9.43 20.33
N THR A 103 7.14 8.44 21.22
CA THR A 103 6.50 8.58 22.53
C THR A 103 7.48 8.31 23.67
N GLU A 104 7.49 9.19 24.66
CA GLU A 104 8.26 9.05 25.90
C GLU A 104 7.29 8.84 27.08
N ARG A 105 7.56 7.83 27.91
CA ARG A 105 6.80 7.56 29.13
C ARG A 105 7.74 7.30 30.30
N VAL A 106 7.67 8.15 31.32
CA VAL A 106 8.48 8.01 32.55
C VAL A 106 7.65 7.40 33.67
N VAL A 107 8.19 6.36 34.31
CA VAL A 107 7.64 5.75 35.53
C VAL A 107 8.61 6.03 36.68
N VAL A 108 8.06 6.43 37.83
CA VAL A 108 8.85 6.64 39.04
C VAL A 108 8.55 5.52 40.03
N GLU A 109 9.59 4.78 40.41
CA GLU A 109 9.53 3.78 41.47
C GLU A 109 10.16 4.31 42.76
N THR A 110 9.71 3.80 43.91
CA THR A 110 10.41 3.99 45.18
C THR A 110 11.29 2.76 45.44
N ARG A 111 12.61 2.95 45.43
CA ARG A 111 13.60 1.92 45.77
C ARG A 111 14.25 2.27 47.10
N HIS A 112 14.94 1.33 47.73
CA HIS A 112 15.64 1.54 49.01
C HIS A 112 17.13 1.24 48.83
N ASP A 113 17.99 2.04 49.44
CA ASP A 113 19.43 1.84 49.39
C ASP A 113 19.91 0.74 50.36
N SER A 114 21.23 0.57 50.52
CA SER A 114 21.80 -0.41 51.44
C SER A 114 21.54 -0.12 52.92
N GLU A 115 21.19 1.12 53.28
CA GLU A 115 20.87 1.55 54.64
C GLU A 115 19.35 1.47 54.91
N GLY A 116 18.55 1.27 53.86
CA GLY A 116 17.10 1.15 53.92
C GLY A 116 16.37 2.48 53.73
N ASP A 117 17.06 3.53 53.27
CA ASP A 117 16.45 4.83 53.00
C ASP A 117 15.80 4.83 51.60
N PRO A 118 14.55 5.32 51.46
CA PRO A 118 13.85 5.34 50.19
C PRO A 118 14.38 6.44 49.25
N TYR A 119 14.50 6.13 47.96
CA TYR A 119 14.81 7.09 46.90
C TYR A 119 13.96 6.83 45.64
N SER A 120 13.83 7.85 44.80
CA SER A 120 13.12 7.76 43.52
C SER A 120 14.01 7.17 42.44
N TRP A 121 13.51 6.18 41.72
CA TRP A 121 14.14 5.59 40.54
C TRP A 121 13.30 5.88 39.31
N TYR A 122 13.87 6.54 38.32
CA TYR A 122 13.19 7.01 37.11
C TYR A 122 13.47 6.06 35.96
N ILE A 123 12.42 5.38 35.48
CA ILE A 123 12.46 4.46 34.34
C ILE A 123 11.82 5.14 33.14
N CYS A 124 12.57 5.31 32.07
CA CYS A 124 12.10 5.90 30.83
C CYS A 124 11.80 4.80 29.79
N TYR A 125 10.61 4.84 29.21
CA TYR A 125 10.22 4.02 28.07
C TYR A 125 10.14 4.92 26.85
N VAL A 126 10.87 4.56 25.80
CA VAL A 126 10.90 5.26 24.52
C VAL A 126 10.34 4.32 23.46
N THR A 127 9.29 4.77 22.79
CA THR A 127 8.64 4.01 21.72
C THR A 127 8.66 4.82 20.44
N LEU A 128 9.11 4.22 19.33
CA LEU A 128 8.99 4.78 18.00
C LEU A 128 8.03 3.89 17.19
N GLU A 129 6.91 4.46 16.78
CA GLU A 129 5.96 3.82 15.85
C GLU A 129 6.22 4.35 14.44
N ASN A 130 6.35 3.45 13.45
CA ASN A 130 6.50 3.78 12.03
C ASN A 130 5.27 3.33 11.22
N THR A 131 4.54 4.28 10.64
CA THR A 131 3.49 4.01 9.65
C THR A 131 4.09 3.99 8.26
N ASP A 132 4.09 2.83 7.60
CA ASP A 132 4.59 2.67 6.23
C ASP A 132 4.06 3.78 5.30
N LEU A 133 5.01 4.51 4.70
CA LEU A 133 4.77 5.70 3.89
C LEU A 133 3.76 5.46 2.76
N SER A 134 3.72 4.23 2.22
CA SER A 134 2.80 3.83 1.14
C SER A 134 1.32 3.85 1.53
N HIS A 135 1.02 3.91 2.83
CA HIS A 135 -0.35 4.01 3.37
C HIS A 135 -0.79 5.46 3.57
N LEU A 136 0.15 6.39 3.74
CA LEU A 136 -0.16 7.81 3.97
C LEU A 136 -0.99 8.48 2.86
N PRO A 137 -0.85 8.17 1.56
CA PRO A 137 -1.68 8.75 0.51
C PRO A 137 -3.18 8.75 0.86
N VAL A 138 -3.69 7.64 1.41
CA VAL A 138 -5.13 7.47 1.69
C VAL A 138 -5.65 8.42 2.76
N TYR A 139 -4.79 8.92 3.65
CA TYR A 139 -5.17 9.85 4.70
C TYR A 139 -5.01 11.33 4.31
N ILE A 140 -4.26 11.61 3.24
CA ILE A 140 -3.88 12.98 2.86
C ILE A 140 -4.37 13.38 1.47
N MET A 141 -4.84 12.44 0.66
CA MET A 141 -5.22 12.65 -0.74
C MET A 141 -6.71 12.44 -1.00
N GLY A 142 -7.24 13.19 -1.97
CA GLY A 142 -8.53 12.90 -2.59
C GLY A 142 -8.43 11.80 -3.65
N GLU A 143 -9.58 11.37 -4.18
CA GLU A 143 -9.66 10.29 -5.19
C GLU A 143 -8.79 10.55 -6.42
N ASP A 144 -8.85 11.75 -7.00
CA ASP A 144 -8.06 12.11 -8.19
C ASP A 144 -6.53 12.03 -7.92
N GLN A 145 -6.11 12.45 -6.73
CA GLN A 145 -4.71 12.39 -6.31
C GLN A 145 -4.27 10.94 -6.07
N LEU A 146 -5.12 10.10 -5.47
CA LEU A 146 -4.85 8.67 -5.30
C LEU A 146 -4.73 7.95 -6.65
N SER A 147 -5.58 8.29 -7.62
CA SER A 147 -5.46 7.77 -8.99
C SER A 147 -4.12 8.16 -9.61
N MET A 148 -3.69 9.42 -9.44
CA MET A 148 -2.38 9.88 -9.91
C MET A 148 -1.24 9.14 -9.22
N TYR A 149 -1.30 8.98 -7.89
CA TYR A 149 -0.31 8.25 -7.11
C TYR A 149 -0.16 6.80 -7.60
N ALA A 150 -1.28 6.10 -7.80
CA ALA A 150 -1.28 4.72 -8.30
C ALA A 150 -0.61 4.61 -9.68
N VAL A 151 -0.91 5.55 -10.58
CA VAL A 151 -0.28 5.62 -11.91
C VAL A 151 1.23 5.86 -11.81
N TYR A 152 1.67 6.76 -10.93
CA TYR A 152 3.09 7.00 -10.73
C TYR A 152 3.80 5.79 -10.12
N MET A 153 3.20 5.11 -9.15
CA MET A 153 3.77 3.89 -8.58
C MET A 153 3.83 2.75 -9.62
N ALA A 154 2.80 2.57 -10.43
CA ALA A 154 2.78 1.53 -11.47
C ALA A 154 3.82 1.77 -12.57
N THR A 155 4.12 3.03 -12.87
CA THR A 155 5.06 3.40 -13.95
C THR A 155 6.45 3.80 -13.44
N LEU A 156 6.62 3.91 -12.12
CA LEU A 156 7.73 4.62 -11.47
C LEU A 156 7.99 6.00 -12.10
N GLY A 157 6.90 6.70 -12.45
CA GLY A 157 6.93 7.96 -13.18
C GLY A 157 7.69 7.92 -14.50
N ASN A 158 7.71 6.75 -15.18
CA ASN A 158 8.53 6.43 -16.34
C ASN A 158 10.04 6.70 -16.14
N ARG A 159 10.51 6.68 -14.89
CA ARG A 159 11.90 6.93 -14.49
C ARG A 159 12.41 5.83 -13.55
N PRO A 160 12.44 4.55 -13.97
CA PRO A 160 12.96 3.45 -13.16
C PRO A 160 14.47 3.56 -12.88
N ASP A 161 15.16 4.49 -13.54
CA ASP A 161 16.57 4.80 -13.36
C ASP A 161 16.84 5.86 -12.27
N LEU A 162 15.80 6.56 -11.80
CA LEU A 162 15.93 7.67 -10.85
C LEU A 162 16.53 7.24 -9.50
N PHE A 163 16.13 6.07 -9.00
CA PHE A 163 16.61 5.51 -7.73
C PHE A 163 17.24 4.13 -7.95
N PRO A 164 18.52 4.07 -8.36
CA PRO A 164 19.16 2.79 -8.65
C PRO A 164 19.35 1.97 -7.38
N GLN A 165 19.01 0.67 -7.45
CA GLN A 165 19.06 -0.29 -6.34
C GLN A 165 20.42 -0.38 -5.64
N SER A 166 21.52 -0.07 -6.33
CA SER A 166 22.86 -0.03 -5.73
C SER A 166 23.03 1.06 -4.67
N GLN A 167 22.24 2.12 -4.77
CA GLN A 167 22.25 3.26 -3.86
C GLN A 167 20.99 3.27 -2.97
N TYR A 168 19.86 2.83 -3.50
CA TYR A 168 18.57 2.79 -2.82
C TYR A 168 18.07 1.34 -2.75
N PRO A 169 18.53 0.54 -1.78
CA PRO A 169 18.18 -0.88 -1.69
C PRO A 169 16.70 -1.14 -1.41
N ASN A 170 15.99 -0.14 -0.87
CA ASN A 170 14.56 -0.20 -0.54
C ASN A 170 13.67 0.43 -1.62
N ALA A 171 14.23 0.90 -2.74
CA ALA A 171 13.44 1.50 -3.80
C ALA A 171 12.50 0.47 -4.45
N SER A 172 11.26 0.88 -4.71
CA SER A 172 10.34 0.10 -5.54
C SER A 172 11.00 -0.24 -6.87
N GLN A 173 10.79 -1.47 -7.31
CA GLN A 173 11.13 -1.87 -8.67
C GLN A 173 9.88 -1.78 -9.51
N LYS A 174 10.06 -1.54 -10.82
CA LYS A 174 8.93 -1.59 -11.74
C LYS A 174 8.46 -3.04 -11.76
N GLU A 175 7.39 -3.34 -11.05
CA GLU A 175 6.76 -4.64 -11.23
C GLU A 175 5.82 -4.56 -12.44
N ASP A 176 5.80 -5.64 -13.19
CA ASP A 176 4.91 -5.84 -14.31
C ASP A 176 3.50 -6.18 -13.79
N TYR A 177 2.92 -5.29 -12.99
CA TYR A 177 1.56 -5.40 -12.45
C TYR A 177 0.48 -5.39 -13.54
N LEU A 178 0.86 -5.03 -14.77
CA LEU A 178 0.01 -4.89 -15.96
C LEU A 178 0.24 -5.99 -17.00
N ASP A 179 1.19 -6.92 -16.80
CA ASP A 179 1.63 -7.84 -17.87
C ASP A 179 0.75 -9.08 -18.02
N TYR A 180 -0.56 -8.92 -17.81
CA TYR A 180 -1.53 -9.96 -18.11
C TYR A 180 -2.60 -9.44 -19.06
N ASP A 181 -2.48 -9.87 -20.31
CA ASP A 181 -3.56 -9.74 -21.27
C ASP A 181 -4.62 -10.81 -20.99
N VAL A 182 -5.78 -10.35 -20.50
CA VAL A 182 -6.94 -11.22 -20.31
C VAL A 182 -7.36 -11.79 -21.67
N PRO A 183 -7.58 -13.12 -21.79
CA PRO A 183 -7.89 -13.75 -23.07
C PRO A 183 -9.12 -13.12 -23.74
N PRO A 184 -9.07 -12.75 -25.03
CA PRO A 184 -10.19 -12.10 -25.71
C PRO A 184 -11.50 -12.91 -25.64
N GLU A 185 -11.42 -14.24 -25.64
CA GLU A 185 -12.57 -15.12 -25.48
C GLU A 185 -13.26 -15.00 -24.12
N ALA A 186 -12.53 -14.60 -23.07
CA ALA A 186 -13.12 -14.34 -21.75
C ALA A 186 -13.99 -13.07 -21.79
N LEU A 187 -13.58 -12.07 -22.58
CA LEU A 187 -14.27 -10.78 -22.71
C LEU A 187 -15.57 -10.86 -23.55
N GLU A 188 -15.87 -12.02 -24.15
CA GLU A 188 -17.17 -12.27 -24.78
C GLU A 188 -18.31 -12.35 -23.76
N ASP A 189 -18.00 -12.67 -22.50
CA ASP A 189 -18.96 -12.59 -21.40
C ASP A 189 -19.07 -11.14 -20.92
N GLU A 190 -20.17 -10.47 -21.25
CA GLU A 190 -20.42 -9.06 -20.90
C GLU A 190 -20.37 -8.79 -19.39
N GLN A 191 -20.75 -9.77 -18.56
CA GLN A 191 -20.74 -9.62 -17.11
C GLN A 191 -19.31 -9.68 -16.56
N PHE A 192 -18.49 -10.58 -17.08
CA PHE A 192 -17.06 -10.61 -16.76
C PHE A 192 -16.34 -9.37 -17.31
N ALA A 193 -16.63 -8.95 -18.54
CA ALA A 193 -16.02 -7.75 -19.13
C ALA A 193 -16.29 -6.49 -18.28
N ALA A 194 -17.52 -6.31 -17.81
CA ALA A 194 -17.86 -5.21 -16.90
C ALA A 194 -17.15 -5.32 -15.53
N MET A 195 -17.02 -6.55 -15.01
CA MET A 195 -16.29 -6.81 -13.76
C MET A 195 -14.81 -6.45 -13.89
N LEU A 196 -14.19 -6.85 -15.00
CA LEU A 196 -12.79 -6.56 -15.28
C LEU A 196 -12.57 -5.06 -15.51
N GLU A 197 -13.43 -4.39 -16.28
CA GLU A 197 -13.34 -2.95 -16.52
C GLU A 197 -13.40 -2.15 -15.22
N GLU A 198 -14.24 -2.57 -14.27
CA GLU A 198 -14.30 -1.93 -12.95
C GLU A 198 -13.06 -2.26 -12.10
N ALA A 199 -12.60 -3.51 -12.12
CA ALA A 199 -11.44 -3.99 -11.38
C ALA A 199 -10.16 -3.22 -11.76
N GLU A 200 -9.89 -3.07 -13.06
CA GLU A 200 -8.66 -2.47 -13.56
C GLU A 200 -8.49 -0.98 -13.24
N LYS A 201 -9.58 -0.26 -12.89
CA LYS A 201 -9.52 1.15 -12.47
C LYS A 201 -8.64 1.39 -11.24
N TYR A 202 -8.43 0.34 -10.43
CA TYR A 202 -7.77 0.44 -9.14
C TYR A 202 -6.40 -0.23 -9.12
N LEU A 203 -5.89 -0.71 -10.26
CA LEU A 203 -4.54 -1.25 -10.35
C LEU A 203 -3.52 -0.23 -9.80
N GLY A 204 -2.62 -0.69 -8.94
CA GLY A 204 -1.63 0.14 -8.26
C GLY A 204 -2.12 0.86 -6.99
N TYR A 205 -3.41 0.81 -6.64
CA TYR A 205 -3.87 1.35 -5.37
C TYR A 205 -3.23 0.57 -4.19
N PRO A 206 -2.89 1.25 -3.07
CA PRO A 206 -2.25 0.59 -1.93
C PRO A 206 -3.26 -0.27 -1.17
N TYR A 207 -2.80 -1.35 -0.54
CA TYR A 207 -3.64 -2.11 0.38
C TYR A 207 -4.00 -1.26 1.60
N VAL A 208 -5.28 -1.21 1.99
CA VAL A 208 -5.70 -0.60 3.25
C VAL A 208 -6.65 -1.54 3.97
N TRP A 209 -6.24 -1.99 5.15
CA TRP A 209 -7.04 -2.87 5.98
C TRP A 209 -8.41 -2.26 6.30
N GLY A 210 -9.50 -2.97 5.99
CA GLY A 210 -10.87 -2.48 6.15
C GLY A 210 -11.35 -1.55 5.04
N GLY A 211 -10.46 -1.05 4.18
CA GLY A 211 -10.77 -0.20 3.03
C GLY A 211 -11.78 -0.88 2.10
N SER A 212 -12.71 -0.10 1.56
CA SER A 212 -13.78 -0.63 0.70
C SER A 212 -14.36 0.38 -0.28
N SER A 213 -13.60 1.42 -0.60
CA SER A 213 -13.98 2.46 -1.56
C SER A 213 -12.74 3.12 -2.15
N PRO A 214 -12.81 3.73 -3.34
CA PRO A 214 -11.66 4.41 -3.95
C PRO A 214 -10.99 5.43 -3.02
N SER A 215 -11.79 6.16 -2.24
CA SER A 215 -11.33 7.15 -1.25
C SER A 215 -10.66 6.57 0.00
N THR A 216 -10.91 5.31 0.33
CA THR A 216 -10.27 4.62 1.48
C THR A 216 -9.27 3.58 1.03
N SER A 217 -9.03 3.49 -0.28
CA SER A 217 -8.52 2.31 -0.95
C SER A 217 -9.27 1.03 -0.50
N PHE A 218 -8.62 -0.12 -0.59
CA PHE A 218 -9.28 -1.40 -0.44
C PHE A 218 -8.46 -2.39 0.38
N ASP A 219 -9.15 -3.25 1.13
CA ASP A 219 -8.61 -4.58 1.44
C ASP A 219 -9.05 -5.60 0.38
N CYS A 220 -8.57 -6.84 0.49
CA CYS A 220 -8.85 -7.91 -0.48
C CYS A 220 -10.34 -8.10 -0.75
N SER A 221 -11.15 -8.16 0.31
CA SER A 221 -12.58 -8.36 0.23
C SER A 221 -13.35 -7.08 -0.11
N GLY A 222 -12.81 -5.92 0.25
CA GLY A 222 -13.43 -4.62 0.02
C GLY A 222 -13.33 -4.25 -1.43
N TYR A 223 -12.19 -4.56 -2.03
CA TYR A 223 -11.96 -4.50 -3.46
C TYR A 223 -12.97 -5.38 -4.22
N VAL A 224 -13.03 -6.68 -3.90
CA VAL A 224 -13.95 -7.59 -4.60
C VAL A 224 -15.41 -7.18 -4.41
N SER A 225 -15.84 -6.85 -3.18
CA SER A 225 -17.19 -6.32 -2.94
C SER A 225 -17.48 -5.07 -3.76
N TRP A 226 -16.54 -4.12 -3.82
CA TRP A 226 -16.70 -2.89 -4.59
C TRP A 226 -16.86 -3.17 -6.08
N VAL A 227 -15.95 -3.95 -6.66
CA VAL A 227 -15.97 -4.33 -8.07
C VAL A 227 -17.30 -4.98 -8.43
N LEU A 228 -17.76 -5.95 -7.63
CA LEU A 228 -19.04 -6.61 -7.87
C LEU A 228 -20.22 -5.63 -7.86
N ASN A 229 -20.28 -4.77 -6.85
CA ASN A 229 -21.37 -3.79 -6.71
C ASN A 229 -21.41 -2.76 -7.86
N HIS A 230 -20.26 -2.47 -8.46
CA HIS A 230 -20.13 -1.49 -9.56
C HIS A 230 -20.10 -2.15 -10.95
N SER A 231 -20.13 -3.48 -11.01
CA SER A 231 -20.20 -4.26 -12.26
C SER A 231 -21.53 -4.98 -12.47
N GLY A 232 -22.60 -4.58 -11.76
CA GLY A 232 -23.96 -5.08 -11.95
C GLY A 232 -24.43 -6.15 -10.95
N TRP A 233 -23.67 -6.42 -9.90
CA TRP A 233 -24.11 -7.24 -8.76
C TRP A 233 -24.55 -6.37 -7.57
N ASP A 234 -25.18 -6.98 -6.57
CA ASP A 234 -25.51 -6.34 -5.29
C ASP A 234 -25.20 -7.32 -4.15
N VAL A 235 -23.95 -7.25 -3.66
CA VAL A 235 -23.46 -8.08 -2.56
C VAL A 235 -23.24 -7.27 -1.29
N GLY A 236 -23.30 -5.94 -1.37
CA GLY A 236 -22.92 -5.04 -0.29
C GLY A 236 -21.44 -5.18 0.08
N ARG A 237 -21.09 -4.84 1.33
CA ARG A 237 -19.73 -5.03 1.88
C ARG A 237 -19.66 -6.34 2.65
N LEU A 238 -18.93 -7.31 2.11
CA LEU A 238 -18.68 -8.60 2.74
C LEU A 238 -17.18 -8.77 3.00
N GLY A 239 -16.84 -9.53 4.06
CA GLY A 239 -15.49 -10.05 4.23
C GLY A 239 -15.22 -11.24 3.30
N ALA A 240 -13.97 -11.68 3.18
CA ALA A 240 -13.58 -12.77 2.27
C ALA A 240 -14.37 -14.07 2.52
N GLN A 241 -14.62 -14.42 3.79
CA GLN A 241 -15.48 -15.55 4.15
C GLN A 241 -16.95 -15.34 3.74
N GLY A 242 -17.47 -14.11 3.84
CA GLY A 242 -18.83 -13.78 3.42
C GLY A 242 -19.02 -13.93 1.91
N LEU A 243 -18.06 -13.43 1.12
CA LEU A 243 -18.01 -13.65 -0.33
C LEU A 243 -17.94 -15.14 -0.69
N CYS A 244 -17.11 -15.91 0.03
CA CYS A 244 -17.04 -17.35 -0.15
C CYS A 244 -18.38 -18.06 0.14
N ASN A 245 -19.13 -17.60 1.15
CA ASN A 245 -20.39 -18.23 1.56
C ASN A 245 -21.55 -18.01 0.58
N ILE A 246 -21.53 -16.92 -0.20
CA ILE A 246 -22.56 -16.65 -1.21
C ILE A 246 -22.27 -17.37 -2.54
N CYS A 247 -21.04 -17.83 -2.74
CA CYS A 247 -20.62 -18.49 -3.96
C CYS A 247 -20.98 -19.98 -3.97
N THR A 248 -21.25 -20.51 -5.17
CA THR A 248 -21.28 -21.95 -5.42
C THR A 248 -19.86 -22.46 -5.64
N PRO A 249 -19.38 -23.48 -4.89
CA PRO A 249 -18.03 -24.00 -5.06
C PRO A 249 -17.76 -24.56 -6.47
N VAL A 250 -16.59 -24.24 -7.02
CA VAL A 250 -16.12 -24.67 -8.34
C VAL A 250 -14.78 -25.38 -8.21
N THR A 251 -14.58 -26.45 -8.98
CA THR A 251 -13.28 -27.12 -9.06
C THR A 251 -12.32 -26.30 -9.93
N ALA A 252 -11.02 -26.35 -9.66
CA ALA A 252 -10.02 -25.62 -10.46
C ALA A 252 -10.16 -25.87 -11.98
N ALA A 253 -10.47 -27.11 -12.38
CA ALA A 253 -10.67 -27.47 -13.79
C ALA A 253 -11.93 -26.84 -14.44
N ASN A 254 -12.89 -26.38 -13.63
CA ASN A 254 -14.12 -25.75 -14.08
C ASN A 254 -14.17 -24.24 -13.77
N ALA A 255 -13.10 -23.70 -13.17
CA ALA A 255 -12.99 -22.29 -12.88
C ALA A 255 -12.93 -21.49 -14.19
N LYS A 256 -13.67 -20.40 -14.24
CA LYS A 256 -13.79 -19.51 -15.41
C LYS A 256 -13.56 -18.06 -15.00
N PRO A 257 -13.09 -17.21 -15.91
CA PRO A 257 -13.00 -15.78 -15.65
C PRO A 257 -14.29 -15.22 -15.04
N GLY A 258 -14.17 -14.43 -13.97
CA GLY A 258 -15.29 -13.92 -13.18
C GLY A 258 -15.66 -14.77 -11.96
N ASP A 259 -15.19 -16.02 -11.86
CA ASP A 259 -15.24 -16.75 -10.59
C ASP A 259 -14.31 -16.08 -9.55
N LEU A 260 -14.67 -16.15 -8.28
CA LEU A 260 -13.81 -15.71 -7.19
C LEU A 260 -12.86 -16.84 -6.78
N VAL A 261 -11.64 -16.48 -6.38
CA VAL A 261 -10.65 -17.39 -5.81
C VAL A 261 -10.41 -17.02 -4.34
N PHE A 262 -10.35 -18.02 -3.47
CA PHE A 262 -10.26 -17.85 -2.02
C PHE A 262 -9.05 -18.59 -1.44
N PHE A 263 -8.45 -18.02 -0.40
CA PHE A 263 -7.25 -18.54 0.25
C PHE A 263 -7.38 -18.57 1.78
N LYS A 264 -6.53 -19.37 2.43
CA LYS A 264 -6.44 -19.49 3.89
C LYS A 264 -4.99 -19.39 4.37
N GLY A 265 -4.80 -18.86 5.57
CA GLY A 265 -3.48 -18.79 6.22
C GLY A 265 -2.54 -17.74 5.65
N THR A 266 -3.04 -16.77 4.88
CA THR A 266 -2.25 -15.63 4.39
C THR A 266 -1.96 -14.60 5.48
N TYR A 267 -2.77 -14.59 6.55
CA TYR A 267 -2.53 -13.93 7.83
C TYR A 267 -3.34 -14.65 8.93
N ASP A 268 -3.12 -14.29 10.19
CA ASP A 268 -3.76 -14.94 11.34
C ASP A 268 -5.26 -14.60 11.42
N THR A 269 -6.10 -15.49 10.90
CA THR A 269 -7.57 -15.42 11.01
C THR A 269 -8.21 -16.80 10.85
N PRO A 270 -9.34 -17.07 11.51
CA PRO A 270 -10.13 -18.26 11.22
C PRO A 270 -10.78 -18.15 9.82
N GLY A 271 -10.79 -19.26 9.08
CA GLY A 271 -11.50 -19.35 7.80
C GLY A 271 -10.72 -18.75 6.62
N VAL A 272 -11.45 -18.22 5.64
CA VAL A 272 -10.87 -17.55 4.46
C VAL A 272 -10.17 -16.26 4.87
N SER A 273 -8.88 -16.16 4.53
CA SER A 273 -8.03 -15.00 4.84
C SER A 273 -7.82 -14.10 3.64
N HIS A 274 -7.99 -14.56 2.40
CA HIS A 274 -7.80 -13.71 1.22
C HIS A 274 -8.73 -14.10 0.08
N CYS A 275 -8.98 -13.16 -0.84
CA CYS A 275 -9.77 -13.39 -2.04
C CYS A 275 -9.30 -12.53 -3.23
N GLY A 276 -9.59 -13.00 -4.43
CA GLY A 276 -9.43 -12.26 -5.68
C GLY A 276 -10.44 -12.69 -6.74
N ILE A 277 -10.40 -12.05 -7.91
CA ILE A 277 -11.22 -12.39 -9.07
C ILE A 277 -10.35 -13.18 -10.03
N TYR A 278 -10.76 -14.40 -10.38
CA TYR A 278 -10.07 -15.21 -11.37
C TYR A 278 -10.25 -14.62 -12.76
N VAL A 279 -9.16 -14.46 -13.51
CA VAL A 279 -9.14 -13.81 -14.84
C VAL A 279 -8.63 -14.75 -15.94
N GLY A 280 -8.66 -16.06 -15.68
CA GLY A 280 -8.22 -17.10 -16.62
C GLY A 280 -6.74 -17.43 -16.50
N ASN A 281 -6.30 -18.47 -17.22
CA ASN A 281 -4.89 -18.90 -17.33
C ASN A 281 -4.11 -19.04 -16.01
N GLY A 282 -4.78 -19.38 -14.90
CA GLY A 282 -4.13 -19.46 -13.60
C GLY A 282 -3.76 -18.09 -13.01
N MET A 283 -4.42 -17.02 -13.44
CA MET A 283 -4.20 -15.65 -12.98
C MET A 283 -5.42 -15.14 -12.21
N MET A 284 -5.18 -14.26 -11.23
CA MET A 284 -6.22 -13.48 -10.58
C MET A 284 -5.88 -11.99 -10.61
N ILE A 285 -6.88 -11.13 -10.50
CA ILE A 285 -6.72 -9.75 -10.07
C ILE A 285 -7.19 -9.63 -8.62
N HIS A 286 -6.40 -8.98 -7.77
CA HIS A 286 -6.73 -8.85 -6.34
C HIS A 286 -6.15 -7.57 -5.74
N CYS A 287 -6.69 -7.15 -4.59
CA CYS A 287 -6.01 -6.19 -3.75
C CYS A 287 -4.93 -6.91 -2.95
N GLY A 288 -3.73 -6.97 -3.52
CA GLY A 288 -2.48 -7.27 -2.83
C GLY A 288 -1.86 -5.99 -2.28
N SER A 289 -0.54 -5.94 -2.18
CA SER A 289 0.19 -4.70 -1.87
C SER A 289 1.18 -4.43 -3.00
N PRO A 290 0.77 -3.76 -4.09
CA PRO A 290 -0.52 -3.08 -4.35
C PRO A 290 -1.59 -3.97 -5.03
N ILE A 291 -2.74 -3.36 -5.41
CA ILE A 291 -3.72 -4.00 -6.30
C ILE A 291 -3.06 -4.37 -7.63
N SER A 292 -3.12 -5.65 -8.00
CA SER A 292 -2.35 -6.20 -9.11
C SER A 292 -2.89 -7.53 -9.61
N TYR A 293 -2.36 -7.96 -10.77
CA TYR A 293 -2.48 -9.33 -11.24
C TYR A 293 -1.48 -10.25 -10.52
N ALA A 294 -1.91 -11.47 -10.20
CA ALA A 294 -1.06 -12.47 -9.55
C ALA A 294 -1.20 -13.85 -10.20
N ASN A 295 -0.06 -14.52 -10.37
CA ASN A 295 0.01 -15.89 -10.87
C ASN A 295 -0.29 -16.89 -9.74
N LEU A 296 -1.43 -17.55 -9.82
CA LEU A 296 -1.90 -18.54 -8.84
C LEU A 296 -1.00 -19.76 -8.77
N ASN A 297 -0.18 -20.04 -9.79
CA ASN A 297 0.67 -21.23 -9.86
C ASN A 297 1.98 -21.11 -9.07
N THR A 298 2.25 -19.97 -8.42
CA THR A 298 3.42 -19.86 -7.52
C THR A 298 3.23 -20.76 -6.29
N SER A 299 4.35 -21.19 -5.69
CA SER A 299 4.31 -22.06 -4.50
C SER A 299 3.49 -21.43 -3.37
N TYR A 300 3.63 -20.12 -3.15
CA TYR A 300 2.87 -19.38 -2.14
C TYR A 300 1.36 -19.48 -2.37
N TRP A 301 0.88 -19.11 -3.57
CA TRP A 301 -0.56 -19.13 -3.84
C TRP A 301 -1.15 -20.53 -3.87
N GLN A 302 -0.39 -21.54 -4.33
CA GLN A 302 -0.82 -22.94 -4.28
C GLN A 302 -0.92 -23.48 -2.85
N GLU A 303 -0.01 -23.10 -1.96
CA GLU A 303 -0.03 -23.50 -0.54
C GLU A 303 -1.26 -22.95 0.18
N HIS A 304 -1.67 -21.72 -0.15
CA HIS A 304 -2.79 -21.04 0.51
C HIS A 304 -4.14 -21.26 -0.19
N LEU A 305 -4.18 -21.81 -1.41
CA LEU A 305 -5.40 -21.96 -2.21
C LEU A 305 -6.45 -22.81 -1.47
N TYR A 306 -7.62 -22.23 -1.25
CA TYR A 306 -8.73 -22.91 -0.60
C TYR A 306 -9.76 -23.44 -1.58
N CYS A 307 -10.38 -22.57 -2.37
CA CYS A 307 -11.36 -22.95 -3.38
C CYS A 307 -11.60 -21.84 -4.40
N TYR A 308 -12.28 -22.20 -5.49
CA TYR A 308 -12.92 -21.27 -6.41
C TYR A 308 -14.42 -21.24 -6.11
N GLY A 309 -15.06 -20.08 -6.32
CA GLY A 309 -16.48 -19.90 -6.11
C GLY A 309 -17.11 -19.08 -7.22
N ARG A 310 -18.24 -19.56 -7.76
CA ARG A 310 -19.04 -18.85 -8.76
C ARG A 310 -20.16 -18.09 -8.07
N LEU A 311 -20.35 -16.83 -8.44
CA LEU A 311 -21.48 -16.02 -7.99
C LEU A 311 -22.82 -16.68 -8.38
N PRO A 312 -23.88 -16.52 -7.57
CA PRO A 312 -25.15 -17.22 -7.74
C PRO A 312 -25.95 -16.80 -8.98
#